data_AF-A0A3D3SU80-F1
#
_entry.id   AF-A0A3D3SU80-F1
#
_cell.length_a   1.000
_cell.length_b   1.000
_cell.length_c   1.000
_cell.angle_alpha   90.00
_cell.angle_beta   90.00
_cell.angle_gamma   90.00
#
_symmetry.space_group_name_H-M   'P 1'
#
loop_
_entity.id
_entity.type
_entity.pdbx_description
1 polymer ?
#
loop_
_entity_poly.entity_id
_entity_poly.type
_entity_poly.pdbx_seq_one_letter_code
_entity_poly.pdbx_strand_id
1 'polypeptide(L)'
;MDRPYRLACEPDEKPLLLECVGLVDTRMRQIKQNSRLTGTDRIAVMVALTLARELLVGGQSVGLSESDLKSRLQSLIDLTEEALAPQEKLFD
;
A
#
# COMPACT_ATOMS: atom_id res chain seq x y z
N MET A 1 6.21 -18.75 12.00
CA MET A 1 5.43 -19.98 11.80
C MET A 1 6.44 -21.09 11.56
N ASP A 2 6.45 -22.08 12.44
CA ASP A 2 7.65 -22.81 12.91
C ASP A 2 8.13 -23.94 12.00
N ARG A 3 8.06 -23.73 10.67
CA ARG A 3 8.57 -24.68 9.68
C ARG A 3 9.71 -24.06 8.87
N PRO A 4 10.86 -24.73 8.76
CA PRO A 4 11.91 -24.28 7.87
C PRO A 4 11.52 -24.53 6.41
N TYR A 5 11.72 -23.52 5.56
CA TYR A 5 11.54 -23.61 4.11
C TYR A 5 12.86 -23.31 3.42
N ARG A 6 13.13 -24.01 2.31
CA ARG A 6 14.24 -23.70 1.42
C ARG A 6 13.69 -23.11 0.14
N LEU A 7 14.20 -21.94 -0.21
CA LEU A 7 13.89 -21.22 -1.44
C LEU A 7 15.20 -20.97 -2.19
N ALA A 8 15.16 -21.11 -3.51
CA ALA A 8 16.21 -20.57 -4.35
C ALA A 8 16.05 -19.05 -4.37
N CYS A 9 17.12 -18.31 -4.15
CA CYS A 9 17.15 -16.86 -4.35
C CYS A 9 18.49 -16.46 -4.95
N GLU A 10 18.46 -15.45 -5.82
CA GLU A 10 19.68 -14.78 -6.26
C GLU A 10 20.23 -13.91 -5.11
N PRO A 11 21.54 -13.61 -5.09
CA PRO A 11 22.16 -12.82 -4.01
C PRO A 11 21.51 -11.44 -3.84
N ASP A 12 21.14 -10.81 -4.95
CA ASP A 12 20.61 -9.45 -4.99
C ASP A 12 19.14 -9.37 -4.52
N GLU A 13 18.39 -10.46 -4.64
CA GLU A 13 16.97 -10.54 -4.24
C GLU A 13 16.79 -10.94 -2.77
N LYS A 14 17.83 -11.50 -2.15
CA LYS A 14 17.82 -11.96 -0.76
C LYS A 14 17.26 -10.93 0.25
N PRO A 15 17.67 -9.65 0.26
CA PRO A 15 17.13 -8.68 1.22
C PRO A 15 15.63 -8.47 1.05
N LEU A 16 15.16 -8.32 -0.20
CA LEU A 16 13.74 -8.17 -0.51
C LEU A 16 12.94 -9.40 -0.08
N LEU A 17 13.46 -10.60 -0.37
CA LEU A 17 12.81 -11.85 0.00
C LEU A 17 12.67 -11.99 1.53
N LEU A 18 13.68 -11.56 2.29
CA LEU A 18 13.62 -11.56 3.76
C LEU A 18 12.53 -10.61 4.29
N GLU A 19 12.37 -9.43 3.68
CA GLU A 19 11.27 -8.51 4.01
C GLU A 19 9.91 -9.14 3.71
N CYS A 20 9.75 -9.74 2.52
CA CYS A 20 8.53 -10.47 2.16
C CYS A 20 8.20 -11.59 3.17
N VAL A 21 9.20 -12.35 3.60
CA VAL A 21 9.04 -13.40 4.61
C VAL A 21 8.59 -12.82 5.96
N GLY A 22 9.19 -11.71 6.39
CA GLY A 22 8.79 -11.02 7.63
C GLY A 22 7.35 -10.52 7.61
N LEU A 23 6.92 -9.97 6.46
CA LEU A 23 5.54 -9.53 6.24
C LEU A 23 4.56 -10.70 6.31
N VAL A 24 4.85 -11.81 5.61
CA VAL A 24 4.01 -13.01 5.61
C VAL A 24 3.92 -13.61 7.02
N ASP A 25 5.03 -13.75 7.75
CA ASP A 25 5.02 -14.31 9.10
C ASP A 25 4.16 -13.48 10.06
N THR A 26 4.32 -12.16 9.99
CA THR A 26 3.52 -11.22 10.78
C THR A 26 2.04 -11.37 10.48
N ARG A 27 1.65 -11.43 9.20
CA ARG A 27 0.26 -11.58 8.79
C ARG A 27 -0.33 -12.93 9.23
N MET A 28 0.42 -14.01 9.08
CA MET A 28 0.00 -15.34 9.54
C MET A 28 -0.24 -15.36 11.05
N ARG A 29 0.62 -14.72 11.85
CA ARG A 29 0.43 -14.62 13.32
C ARG A 29 -0.79 -13.79 13.68
N GLN A 30 -0.99 -12.64 13.04
CA GLN A 30 -2.18 -11.80 13.25
C GLN A 30 -3.47 -12.57 12.97
N ILE A 31 -3.52 -13.28 11.84
CA ILE A 31 -4.71 -14.06 11.48
C ILE A 31 -4.91 -15.24 12.43
N LYS A 32 -3.83 -15.91 12.86
CA LYS A 32 -3.90 -16.96 13.89
C LYS A 32 -4.48 -16.44 15.21
N GLN A 33 -4.15 -15.21 15.60
CA GLN A 33 -4.67 -14.58 16.83
C GLN A 33 -6.14 -14.14 16.69
N ASN A 34 -6.51 -13.61 15.52
CA ASN A 34 -7.83 -13.01 15.30
C ASN A 34 -8.89 -13.99 14.78
N SER A 35 -8.50 -15.20 14.37
CA SER A 35 -9.41 -16.18 13.78
C SER A 35 -9.41 -17.49 14.56
N ARG A 36 -10.56 -18.15 14.60
CA ARG A 36 -10.74 -19.46 15.24
C ARG A 36 -10.25 -20.62 14.36
N LEU A 37 -9.35 -20.34 13.40
CA LEU A 37 -8.94 -21.29 12.38
C LEU A 37 -7.82 -22.19 12.89
N THR A 38 -8.13 -23.48 12.94
CA THR A 38 -7.18 -24.53 13.32
C THR A 38 -6.54 -25.09 12.04
N GLY A 39 -5.24 -24.87 11.88
CA GLY A 39 -4.46 -25.43 10.77
C GLY A 39 -3.62 -24.37 10.06
N THR A 40 -2.31 -24.62 9.99
CA THR A 40 -1.34 -23.75 9.32
C THR A 40 -1.66 -23.52 7.85
N ASP A 41 -2.18 -24.55 7.17
CA ASP A 41 -2.46 -24.50 5.73
C ASP A 41 -3.63 -23.56 5.43
N ARG A 42 -4.67 -23.57 6.27
CA ARG A 42 -5.82 -22.66 6.15
C ARG A 42 -5.42 -21.22 6.42
N ILE A 43 -4.53 -21.01 7.41
CA ILE A 43 -3.96 -19.69 7.69
C ILE A 43 -3.15 -19.20 6.49
N ALA A 44 -2.32 -20.07 5.89
CA ALA A 44 -1.53 -19.73 4.71
C ALA A 44 -2.39 -19.32 3.51
N VAL A 45 -3.43 -20.10 3.19
CA VAL A 45 -4.38 -19.79 2.09
C VAL A 45 -5.05 -18.44 2.32
N MET A 46 -5.49 -18.16 3.54
CA MET A 46 -6.16 -16.91 3.85
C MET A 46 -5.21 -15.70 3.83
N VAL A 47 -3.96 -15.86 4.26
CA VAL A 47 -2.93 -14.82 4.09
C VAL A 47 -2.71 -14.56 2.60
N ALA A 48 -2.56 -15.61 1.77
CA ALA A 48 -2.38 -15.46 0.34
C ALA A 48 -3.56 -14.72 -0.33
N LEU A 49 -4.81 -15.08 0.02
CA LEU A 49 -6.01 -14.38 -0.47
C LEU A 49 -6.04 -12.91 -0.03
N THR A 50 -5.61 -12.63 1.19
CA THR A 50 -5.60 -11.27 1.73
C THR A 50 -4.56 -10.41 1.03
N LEU A 51 -3.35 -10.94 0.82
CA LEU A 51 -2.30 -10.25 0.06
C LEU A 51 -2.69 -10.06 -1.40
N ALA A 52 -3.30 -11.06 -2.04
CA ALA A 52 -3.80 -10.93 -3.40
C ALA A 52 -4.89 -9.84 -3.51
N ARG A 53 -5.82 -9.78 -2.54
CA ARG A 53 -6.79 -8.70 -2.44
C ARG A 53 -6.11 -7.34 -2.27
N GLU A 54 -5.13 -7.23 -1.38
CA GLU A 54 -4.38 -5.99 -1.15
C GLU A 54 -3.62 -5.55 -2.42
N LEU A 55 -3.09 -6.45 -3.22
CA LEU A 55 -2.50 -6.12 -4.51
C LEU A 55 -3.54 -5.63 -5.53
N LEU A 56 -4.67 -6.32 -5.64
CA LEU A 56 -5.73 -5.98 -6.59
C LEU A 56 -6.48 -4.69 -6.23
N VAL A 57 -6.69 -4.44 -4.93
CA VAL A 57 -7.35 -3.24 -4.40
C VAL A 57 -6.34 -2.10 -4.23
N GLY A 58 -5.11 -2.40 -3.82
CA GLY A 58 -4.01 -1.45 -3.71
C GLY A 58 -3.59 -0.87 -5.05
N GLY A 59 -3.66 -1.67 -6.12
CA GLY A 59 -3.57 -1.18 -7.50
C GLY A 59 -4.66 -0.16 -7.87
N GLN A 60 -5.79 -0.14 -7.17
CA GLN A 60 -6.83 0.89 -7.32
C GLN A 60 -6.63 2.08 -6.37
N SER A 61 -5.90 1.93 -5.25
CA SER A 61 -5.71 2.98 -4.25
C SER A 61 -4.39 3.75 -4.34
N VAL A 62 -3.44 3.32 -5.18
CA VAL A 62 -2.23 4.13 -5.49
C VAL A 62 -2.55 5.28 -6.46
N GLY A 63 -3.73 5.27 -7.08
CA GLY A 63 -4.24 6.39 -7.84
C GLY A 63 -5.25 7.19 -7.04
N LEU A 64 -4.81 8.22 -6.29
CA LEU A 64 -5.40 9.52 -6.65
C LEU A 64 -5.11 9.62 -8.14
N SER A 65 -6.13 9.47 -8.97
CA SER A 65 -5.89 9.43 -10.42
C SER A 65 -5.03 10.65 -10.75
N GLU A 66 -4.08 10.52 -11.67
CA GLU A 66 -3.26 11.68 -12.04
C GLU A 66 -4.15 12.89 -12.41
N SER A 67 -5.36 12.61 -12.91
CA SER A 67 -6.46 13.58 -13.07
C SER A 67 -6.99 14.19 -11.78
N ASP A 68 -7.18 13.45 -10.68
CA ASP A 68 -7.59 13.98 -9.38
C ASP A 68 -6.51 14.82 -8.72
N LEU A 69 -5.24 14.45 -8.91
CA LEU A 69 -4.11 15.29 -8.49
C LEU A 69 -4.04 16.56 -9.33
N LYS A 70 -4.14 16.45 -10.66
CA LYS A 70 -4.16 17.61 -11.57
C LYS A 70 -5.33 18.55 -11.29
N SER A 71 -6.53 18.02 -11.04
CA SER A 71 -7.71 18.84 -10.76
C SER A 71 -7.55 19.60 -9.44
N ARG A 72 -7.05 18.94 -8.38
CA ARG A 72 -6.71 19.63 -7.12
C ARG A 72 -5.63 20.67 -7.29
N LEU A 73 -4.60 20.39 -8.08
CA LEU A 73 -3.50 21.32 -8.32
C LEU A 73 -3.99 22.56 -9.07
N GLN A 74 -4.85 22.37 -10.08
CA GLN A 74 -5.49 23.47 -10.79
C GLN A 74 -6.37 24.31 -9.86
N SER A 75 -7.21 23.68 -9.02
CA SER A 75 -8.04 24.43 -8.07
C SER A 75 -7.21 25.24 -7.06
N LEU A 76 -6.04 24.75 -6.66
CA LEU A 76 -5.13 25.51 -5.80
C LEU A 76 -4.50 26.69 -6.55
N ILE A 77 -4.14 26.54 -7.82
CA ILE A 77 -3.63 27.62 -8.67
C ILE A 77 -4.71 28.71 -8.82
N ASP A 78 -5.94 28.32 -9.16
CA ASP A 78 -7.04 29.26 -9.36
C ASP A 78 -7.33 30.06 -8.07
N LEU A 79 -7.30 29.39 -6.90
CA LEU A 79 -7.44 30.05 -5.60
C LEU A 79 -6.31 31.05 -5.31
N THR A 80 -5.08 30.73 -5.71
CA THR A 80 -3.95 31.67 -5.53
C THR A 80 -4.07 32.86 -6.47
N GLU A 81 -4.46 32.66 -7.73
CA GLU A 81 -4.70 33.75 -8.68
C GLU A 81 -5.84 34.66 -8.21
N GLU A 82 -6.94 34.08 -7.71
CA GLU A 82 -8.06 34.84 -7.15
C GLU A 82 -7.67 35.63 -5.89
N ALA A 83 -6.78 35.09 -5.05
CA ALA A 83 -6.28 35.80 -3.88
C ALA A 83 -5.26 36.91 -4.24
N LEU A 84 -4.54 36.77 -5.36
CA LEU A 84 -3.55 37.73 -5.85
C LEU A 84 -4.19 38.87 -6.66
N ALA A 85 -5.24 38.60 -7.45
CA ALA A 85 -5.96 39.60 -8.25
C ALA A 85 -6.49 40.84 -7.47
N PRO A 86 -7.00 40.74 -6.23
CA PRO A 86 -7.43 41.89 -5.45
C PRO A 86 -6.26 42.70 -4.86
N GLN A 87 -5.04 42.15 -4.79
CA GLN A 87 -3.88 42.88 -4.24
C GLN A 87 -3.27 43.86 -5.25
N GLU A 88 -3.30 43.58 -6.55
CA GLU A 88 -2.79 44.52 -7.56
C GLU A 88 -3.55 45.86 -7.58
N LYS A 89 -4.87 45.84 -7.31
CA LYS A 89 -5.69 47.08 -7.24
C LYS A 89 -5.49 47.92 -5.98
N LEU A 90 -4.69 47.45 -5.02
CA LEU A 90 -4.42 48.17 -3.77
C LEU A 90 -3.10 48.95 -3.81
N PHE A 91 -2.26 48.71 -4.83
CA PHE A 91 -0.96 49.35 -5.01
C PHE A 91 -0.91 50.37 -6.18
N ASP A 92 -2.04 50.59 -6.87
CA ASP A 92 -2.25 51.68 -7.83
C ASP A 92 -3.03 52.86 -7.21
#